data_AF-A0A7X7N3D2-F1
#
_entry.id   AF-A0A7X7N3D2-F1
#
_cell.length_a   1.000
_cell.length_b   1.000
_cell.length_c   1.000
_cell.angle_alpha   90.00
_cell.angle_beta   90.00
_cell.angle_gamma   90.00
#
_symmetry.space_group_name_H-M   'P 1'
#
loop_
_entity.id
_entity.type
_entity.pdbx_description
1 polymer ?
#
loop_
_entity_poly.entity_id
_entity_poly.type
_entity_poly.pdbx_seq_one_letter_code
_entity_poly.pdbx_strand_id
1 'polypeptide(L)'
;MNEIRCPHCGKVFTVDEADYANILRQVRNHEFEKELNEREALFLKDKENAVKLAEANITNQLQANISKAEAMLGEIKAEKDAEIAKLLAKVELAGVEKNAEVNKLVTKIQSSETEKKLAVTEAINKIEKERDELIGELKAREIEKKLLESSLKEKFSAEIKVKEEIIRLKDEEIARVKDHKARLSTKMVG
;
A
#
# COMPACT_ATOMS: atom_id res chain seq x y z
N MET A 1 53.25 -59.75 91.15
CA MET A 1 53.51 -60.61 89.98
C MET A 1 52.44 -61.68 89.96
N ASN A 2 51.55 -61.65 88.97
CA ASN A 2 50.54 -62.70 88.79
C ASN A 2 50.97 -63.56 87.59
N GLU A 3 51.06 -64.88 87.79
CA GLU A 3 51.44 -65.84 86.74
C GLU A 3 50.21 -66.26 85.94
N ILE A 4 50.23 -66.03 84.62
CA ILE A 4 49.12 -66.38 83.73
C ILE A 4 49.56 -67.55 82.85
N ARG A 5 48.75 -68.61 82.82
CA ARG A 5 48.96 -69.80 81.97
C ARG A 5 48.20 -69.65 80.67
N CYS A 6 48.90 -69.77 79.53
CA CYS A 6 48.24 -69.78 78.23
C CYS A 6 47.38 -71.04 78.08
N PRO A 7 46.06 -70.91 77.82
CA PRO A 7 45.17 -72.05 77.61
C PRO A 7 45.50 -72.88 76.35
N HIS A 8 46.23 -72.31 75.40
CA HIS A 8 46.45 -72.91 74.08
C HIS A 8 47.81 -73.63 73.93
N CYS A 9 48.81 -73.29 74.75
CA CYS A 9 50.14 -73.93 74.67
C CYS A 9 50.77 -74.23 76.04
N GLY A 10 50.09 -73.94 77.15
CA GLY A 10 50.47 -74.36 78.50
C GLY A 10 51.70 -73.68 79.11
N LYS A 11 52.41 -72.83 78.36
CA LYS A 11 53.55 -72.06 78.87
C LYS A 11 53.08 -71.01 79.89
N VAL A 12 53.86 -70.87 80.97
CA VAL A 12 53.62 -69.95 82.08
C VAL A 12 54.46 -68.70 81.86
N PHE A 13 53.85 -67.53 81.89
CA PHE A 13 54.56 -66.25 81.76
C PHE A 13 54.21 -65.35 82.95
N THR A 14 55.20 -64.58 83.41
CA THR A 14 55.06 -63.60 84.48
C THR A 14 54.71 -62.25 83.88
N VAL A 15 53.52 -61.74 84.16
CA VAL A 15 53.10 -60.40 83.72
C VAL A 15 53.29 -59.43 84.89
N ASP A 16 54.06 -58.37 84.68
CA ASP A 16 54.18 -57.28 85.64
C ASP A 16 53.01 -56.28 85.50
N GLU A 17 52.76 -55.46 86.52
CA GLU A 17 51.65 -54.49 86.47
C GLU A 17 51.81 -53.46 85.33
N ALA A 18 53.05 -53.22 84.87
CA ALA A 18 53.36 -52.30 83.78
C ALA A 18 52.95 -52.87 82.40
N ASP A 19 53.22 -54.15 82.15
CA ASP A 19 52.88 -54.88 80.95
C ASP A 19 51.37 -55.10 80.84
N TYR A 20 50.69 -55.42 81.95
CA TYR A 20 49.23 -55.48 81.99
C TYR A 20 48.59 -54.11 81.69
N ALA A 21 49.13 -53.03 82.24
CA ALA A 21 48.67 -51.67 81.96
C ALA A 21 48.95 -51.21 80.51
N ASN A 22 49.98 -51.76 79.85
CA ASN A 22 50.26 -51.51 78.44
C ASN A 22 49.28 -52.26 77.52
N ILE A 23 48.99 -53.54 77.81
CA ILE A 23 48.00 -54.32 77.05
C ILE A 23 46.61 -53.70 77.18
N LEU A 24 46.21 -53.30 78.40
CA LEU A 24 44.94 -52.60 78.62
C LEU A 24 44.87 -51.27 77.86
N ARG A 25 45.96 -50.49 77.84
CA ARG A 25 46.02 -49.25 77.04
C ARG A 25 45.91 -49.55 75.55
N GLN A 26 46.57 -50.58 75.04
CA GLN A 26 46.53 -50.95 73.63
C GLN A 26 45.12 -51.36 73.17
N VAL A 27 44.42 -52.18 73.98
CA VAL A 27 43.03 -52.57 73.70
C VAL A 27 42.11 -51.36 73.75
N ARG A 28 42.24 -50.52 74.79
CA ARG A 28 41.42 -49.31 74.94
C ARG A 28 41.66 -48.28 73.84
N ASN A 29 42.90 -48.12 73.38
CA ASN A 29 43.24 -47.23 72.28
C ASN A 29 42.64 -47.74 70.96
N HIS A 30 42.72 -49.06 70.69
CA HIS A 30 42.15 -49.66 69.48
C HIS A 30 40.62 -49.59 69.45
N GLU A 31 39.95 -49.87 70.58
CA GLU A 31 38.50 -49.72 70.67
C GLU A 31 38.07 -48.26 70.55
N PHE A 32 38.83 -47.34 71.15
CA PHE A 32 38.58 -45.90 71.01
C PHE A 32 38.77 -45.41 69.58
N GLU A 33 39.83 -45.83 68.87
CA GLU A 33 40.03 -45.49 67.45
C GLU A 33 38.92 -46.05 66.56
N LYS A 34 38.45 -47.27 66.83
CA LYS A 34 37.28 -47.84 66.13
C LYS A 34 36.03 -47.00 66.34
N GLU A 35 35.70 -46.67 67.58
CA GLU A 35 34.53 -45.85 67.91
C GLU A 35 34.63 -44.46 67.29
N LEU A 36 35.83 -43.87 67.27
CA LEU A 36 36.10 -42.58 66.64
C LEU A 36 35.86 -42.63 65.12
N ASN A 37 36.36 -43.67 64.45
CA ASN A 37 36.17 -43.89 63.02
C ASN A 37 34.70 -44.18 62.66
N GLU A 38 33.98 -44.97 63.48
CA GLU A 38 32.55 -45.22 63.29
C GLU A 38 31.74 -43.92 63.42
N ARG A 39 32.09 -43.09 64.41
CA ARG A 39 31.43 -41.80 64.63
C ARG A 39 31.77 -40.80 63.54
N GLU A 40 33.01 -40.77 63.06
CA GLU A 40 33.42 -39.96 61.90
C GLU A 40 32.66 -40.38 60.63
N ALA A 41 32.53 -41.68 60.38
CA ALA A 41 31.74 -42.19 59.25
C ALA A 41 30.26 -41.80 59.34
N LEU A 42 29.66 -41.84 60.53
CA LEU A 42 28.30 -41.36 60.77
C LEU A 42 28.18 -39.86 60.49
N PHE A 43 29.11 -39.04 60.99
CA PHE A 43 29.10 -37.60 60.74
C PHE A 43 29.27 -37.24 59.26
N LEU A 44 30.14 -37.96 58.54
CA LEU A 44 30.31 -37.77 57.09
C LEU A 44 29.01 -38.09 56.35
N LYS A 45 28.35 -39.21 56.70
CA LYS A 45 27.07 -39.60 56.11
C LYS A 45 25.96 -38.61 56.42
N ASP A 46 25.88 -38.10 57.64
CA ASP A 46 24.90 -37.09 58.04
C ASP A 46 25.13 -35.77 57.31
N LYS A 47 26.38 -35.35 57.15
CA LYS A 47 26.75 -34.16 56.35
C LYS A 47 26.33 -34.34 54.89
N GLU A 48 26.63 -35.49 54.28
CA GLU A 48 26.20 -35.78 52.91
C GLU A 48 24.67 -35.75 52.76
N ASN A 49 23.94 -36.33 53.72
CA ASN A 49 22.49 -36.32 53.72
C ASN A 49 21.94 -34.90 53.87
N ALA A 50 22.53 -34.08 54.74
CA ALA A 50 22.14 -32.68 54.91
C ALA A 50 22.34 -31.87 53.63
N VAL A 51 23.45 -32.08 52.92
CA VAL A 51 23.70 -31.44 51.61
C VAL A 51 22.68 -31.90 50.58
N LYS A 52 22.42 -33.21 50.45
CA LYS A 52 21.40 -33.75 49.53
C LYS A 52 20.01 -33.20 49.80
N LEU A 53 19.64 -33.07 51.08
CA LEU A 53 18.36 -32.46 51.48
C LEU A 53 18.31 -30.97 51.12
N ALA A 54 19.40 -30.23 51.31
CA ALA A 54 19.49 -28.83 50.91
C ALA A 54 19.37 -28.67 49.38
N GLU A 55 20.07 -29.49 48.60
CA GLU A 55 19.98 -29.54 47.15
C GLU A 55 18.55 -29.86 46.68
N ALA A 56 17.91 -30.88 47.27
CA ALA A 56 16.54 -31.26 46.96
C ALA A 56 15.53 -30.15 47.29
N ASN A 57 15.72 -29.43 48.40
CA ASN A 57 14.87 -28.29 48.75
C ASN A 57 15.04 -27.14 47.75
N ILE A 58 16.28 -26.86 47.33
CA ILE A 58 16.57 -25.82 46.33
C ILE A 58 15.96 -26.20 44.97
N THR A 59 16.13 -27.45 44.50
CA THR A 59 15.56 -27.89 43.23
C THR A 59 14.03 -27.82 43.25
N ASN A 60 13.39 -28.22 44.34
CA ASN A 60 11.94 -28.09 44.51
C ASN A 60 11.47 -26.62 44.47
N GLN A 61 12.19 -25.71 45.12
CA GLN A 61 11.88 -24.28 45.08
C GLN A 61 12.07 -23.69 43.67
N LEU A 62 13.16 -24.06 42.98
CA LEU A 62 13.41 -23.64 41.61
C LEU A 62 12.35 -24.17 40.66
N GLN A 63 11.98 -25.45 40.77
CA GLN A 63 10.91 -26.08 40.00
C GLN A 63 9.58 -25.32 40.20
N ALA A 64 9.23 -24.99 41.45
CA ALA A 64 8.02 -24.24 41.75
C ALA A 64 8.04 -22.82 41.15
N ASN A 65 9.19 -22.14 41.18
CA ASN A 65 9.35 -20.81 40.57
C ASN A 65 9.30 -20.88 39.04
N ILE A 66 9.89 -21.92 38.44
CA ILE A 66 9.80 -22.18 36.99
C ILE A 66 8.34 -22.39 36.60
N SER A 67 7.60 -23.25 37.29
CA SER A 67 6.18 -23.47 36.99
C SER A 67 5.33 -22.21 37.13
N LYS A 68 5.63 -21.34 38.11
CA LYS A 68 4.97 -20.03 38.22
C LYS A 68 5.32 -19.13 37.04
N ALA A 69 6.58 -19.05 36.66
CA ALA A 69 7.03 -18.25 35.53
C ALA A 69 6.43 -18.74 34.20
N GLU A 70 6.34 -20.06 34.01
CA GLU A 70 5.70 -20.68 32.84
C GLU A 70 4.20 -20.36 32.79
N ALA A 71 3.50 -20.40 33.92
CA ALA A 71 2.10 -20.01 34.01
C ALA A 71 1.90 -18.52 33.66
N MET A 72 2.71 -17.63 34.25
CA MET A 72 2.65 -16.19 33.94
C MET A 72 3.00 -15.90 32.47
N LEU A 73 3.97 -16.61 31.90
CA LEU A 73 4.30 -16.50 30.47
C LEU A 73 3.14 -16.97 29.58
N GLY A 74 2.42 -18.03 29.98
CA GLY A 74 1.23 -18.49 29.30
C GLY A 74 0.11 -17.45 29.32
N GLU A 75 -0.17 -16.87 30.49
CA GLU A 75 -1.18 -15.81 30.66
C GLU A 75 -0.84 -14.56 29.84
N ILE A 76 0.40 -14.06 29.94
CA ILE A 76 0.83 -12.88 29.16
C ILE A 76 0.74 -13.13 27.66
N LYS A 77 1.12 -14.33 27.19
CA LYS A 77 0.98 -14.68 25.76
C LYS A 77 -0.49 -14.69 25.33
N ALA A 78 -1.36 -15.31 26.11
CA ALA A 78 -2.80 -15.33 25.83
C ALA A 78 -3.41 -13.92 25.79
N GLU A 79 -3.03 -13.04 26.72
CA GLU A 79 -3.46 -11.63 26.73
C GLU A 79 -2.95 -10.88 25.48
N LYS A 80 -1.69 -11.08 25.09
CA LYS A 80 -1.11 -10.44 23.91
C LYS A 80 -1.76 -10.94 22.63
N ASP A 81 -2.02 -12.24 22.51
CA ASP A 81 -2.70 -12.84 21.36
C ASP A 81 -4.13 -12.30 21.25
N ALA A 82 -4.84 -12.17 22.36
CA ALA A 82 -6.18 -11.57 22.40
C ALA A 82 -6.15 -10.09 21.99
N GLU A 83 -5.16 -9.32 22.43
CA GLU A 83 -5.00 -7.91 22.05
C GLU A 83 -4.61 -7.75 20.58
N ILE A 84 -3.71 -8.60 20.07
CA ILE A 84 -3.35 -8.66 18.65
C ILE A 84 -4.59 -8.95 17.81
N ALA A 85 -5.41 -9.93 18.21
CA ALA A 85 -6.65 -10.26 17.51
C ALA A 85 -7.64 -9.08 17.46
N LYS A 86 -7.80 -8.35 18.58
CA LYS A 86 -8.64 -7.13 18.62
C LYS A 86 -8.10 -6.02 17.72
N LEU A 87 -6.78 -5.80 17.73
CA LEU A 87 -6.15 -4.78 16.89
C LEU A 87 -6.27 -5.12 15.42
N LEU A 88 -6.07 -6.39 15.04
CA LEU A 88 -6.26 -6.87 13.68
C LEU A 88 -7.71 -6.65 13.21
N ALA A 89 -8.69 -7.05 14.01
CA ALA A 89 -10.10 -6.81 13.69
C ALA A 89 -10.43 -5.31 13.52
N LYS A 90 -9.85 -4.45 14.36
CA LYS A 90 -10.04 -2.99 14.25
C LYS A 90 -9.39 -2.42 12.98
N VAL A 91 -8.22 -2.90 12.59
CA VAL A 91 -7.54 -2.49 11.36
C VAL A 91 -8.31 -2.95 10.13
N GLU A 92 -8.84 -4.18 10.13
CA GLU A 92 -9.67 -4.70 9.06
C GLU A 92 -10.96 -3.88 8.88
N LEU A 93 -11.68 -3.60 9.98
CA LEU A 93 -12.88 -2.77 9.96
C LEU A 93 -12.60 -1.36 9.42
N ALA A 94 -11.53 -0.71 9.90
CA ALA A 94 -11.12 0.60 9.40
C ALA A 94 -10.73 0.56 7.91
N GLY A 95 -10.15 -0.57 7.45
CA GLY A 95 -9.85 -0.81 6.03
C GLY A 95 -11.11 -0.91 5.18
N VAL A 96 -12.13 -1.64 5.66
CA VAL A 96 -13.43 -1.77 4.98
C VAL A 96 -14.14 -0.42 4.88
N GLU A 97 -14.18 0.35 5.97
CA GLU A 97 -14.79 1.68 5.99
C GLU A 97 -14.12 2.65 5.01
N LYS A 98 -12.78 2.70 5.03
CA LYS A 98 -12.01 3.54 4.09
C LYS A 98 -12.22 3.13 2.64
N ASN A 99 -12.23 1.82 2.35
CA ASN A 99 -12.48 1.34 0.99
C ASN A 99 -13.89 1.69 0.51
N ALA A 100 -14.89 1.60 1.39
CA ALA A 100 -16.26 2.04 1.08
C ALA A 100 -16.34 3.54 0.79
N GLU A 101 -15.63 4.38 1.56
CA GLU A 101 -15.56 5.82 1.33
C GLU A 101 -14.83 6.17 0.03
N VAL A 102 -13.70 5.52 -0.25
CA VAL A 102 -12.96 5.66 -1.51
C VAL A 102 -13.87 5.33 -2.70
N ASN A 103 -14.61 4.22 -2.64
CA ASN A 103 -15.54 3.84 -3.71
C ASN A 103 -16.66 4.87 -3.91
N LYS A 104 -17.20 5.45 -2.82
CA LYS A 104 -18.20 6.53 -2.91
C LYS A 104 -17.61 7.79 -3.54
N LEU A 105 -16.38 8.15 -3.21
CA LEU A 105 -15.70 9.31 -3.80
C LEU A 105 -15.38 9.08 -5.28
N VAL A 106 -14.88 7.89 -5.64
CA VAL A 106 -14.59 7.52 -7.03
C VAL A 106 -15.84 7.58 -7.90
N THR A 107 -16.95 6.99 -7.45
CA THR A 107 -18.22 7.02 -8.19
C THR A 107 -18.75 8.45 -8.37
N LYS A 108 -18.63 9.31 -7.34
CA LYS A 108 -19.02 10.72 -7.43
C LYS A 108 -18.13 11.53 -8.37
N ILE A 109 -16.83 11.25 -8.40
CA ILE A 109 -15.91 11.91 -9.33
C ILE A 109 -16.22 11.48 -10.76
N GLN A 110 -16.42 10.18 -11.00
CA GLN A 110 -16.78 9.65 -12.31
C GLN A 110 -18.09 10.25 -12.82
N SER A 111 -19.13 10.34 -11.97
CA SER A 111 -20.39 10.96 -12.38
C SER A 111 -20.19 12.43 -12.76
N SER A 112 -19.46 13.21 -11.94
CA SER A 112 -19.17 14.61 -12.24
C SER A 112 -18.33 14.79 -13.51
N GLU A 113 -17.36 13.91 -13.75
CA GLU A 113 -16.57 13.93 -14.98
C GLU A 113 -17.42 13.62 -16.21
N THR A 114 -18.34 12.66 -16.12
CA THR A 114 -19.28 12.36 -17.22
C THR A 114 -20.24 13.52 -17.48
N GLU A 115 -20.76 14.17 -16.43
CA GLU A 115 -21.60 15.36 -16.55
C GLU A 115 -20.85 16.52 -17.21
N LYS A 116 -19.59 16.77 -16.81
CA LYS A 116 -18.75 17.80 -17.43
C LYS A 116 -18.48 17.50 -18.90
N LYS A 117 -18.13 16.26 -19.25
CA LYS A 117 -17.93 15.85 -20.64
C LYS A 117 -19.21 16.05 -21.45
N LEU A 118 -20.36 15.63 -20.92
CA LEU A 118 -21.66 15.80 -21.57
C LEU A 118 -21.96 17.28 -21.80
N ALA A 119 -21.84 18.12 -20.77
CA ALA A 119 -22.08 19.56 -20.86
C ALA A 119 -21.17 20.24 -21.91
N VAL A 120 -19.90 19.85 -21.97
CA VAL A 120 -18.97 20.36 -22.99
C VAL A 120 -19.37 19.89 -24.38
N THR A 121 -19.73 18.61 -24.55
CA THR A 121 -20.19 18.11 -25.86
C THR A 121 -21.49 18.75 -26.31
N GLU A 122 -22.44 18.98 -25.41
CA GLU A 122 -23.70 19.67 -25.71
C GLU A 122 -23.46 21.12 -26.12
N ALA A 123 -22.57 21.83 -25.41
CA ALA A 123 -22.19 23.20 -25.76
C ALA A 123 -21.50 23.26 -27.13
N ILE A 124 -20.57 22.34 -27.40
CA ILE A 124 -19.89 22.24 -28.71
C ILE A 124 -20.90 21.94 -29.81
N ASN A 125 -21.76 20.94 -29.63
CA ASN A 125 -22.78 20.58 -30.62
C ASN A 125 -23.73 21.73 -30.93
N LYS A 126 -24.09 22.54 -29.92
CA LYS A 126 -24.92 23.74 -30.13
C LYS A 126 -24.18 24.78 -30.98
N ILE A 127 -22.93 25.08 -30.64
CA ILE A 127 -22.09 26.02 -31.39
C ILE A 127 -21.84 25.52 -32.83
N GLU A 128 -21.61 24.22 -33.02
CA GLU A 128 -21.41 23.63 -34.34
C GLU A 128 -22.65 23.78 -35.21
N LYS A 129 -23.85 23.55 -34.67
CA LYS A 129 -25.11 23.80 -35.40
C LYS A 129 -25.29 25.26 -35.78
N GLU A 130 -25.11 26.17 -34.82
CA GLU A 130 -25.19 27.61 -35.09
C GLU A 130 -24.17 28.05 -36.16
N ARG A 131 -22.94 27.52 -36.09
CA ARG A 131 -21.90 27.77 -37.09
C ARG A 131 -22.31 27.24 -38.46
N ASP A 132 -22.81 26.02 -38.54
CA ASP A 132 -23.17 25.38 -39.80
C ASP A 132 -24.40 26.06 -40.45
N GLU A 133 -25.37 26.50 -39.65
CA GLU A 133 -26.49 27.34 -40.07
C GLU A 133 -25.99 28.68 -40.64
N LEU A 134 -25.14 29.40 -39.91
CA LEU A 134 -24.56 30.68 -40.37
C LEU A 134 -23.72 30.51 -41.65
N ILE A 135 -22.94 29.43 -41.77
CA ILE A 135 -22.20 29.12 -42.99
C ILE A 135 -23.16 28.87 -44.16
N GLY A 136 -24.27 28.17 -43.92
CA GLY A 136 -25.31 27.92 -44.91
C GLY A 136 -25.96 29.23 -45.39
N GLU A 137 -26.37 30.08 -44.46
CA GLU A 137 -26.96 31.39 -44.75
C GLU A 137 -26.00 32.30 -45.50
N LEU A 138 -24.72 32.34 -45.10
CA LEU A 138 -23.69 33.14 -45.76
C LEU A 138 -23.49 32.69 -47.21
N LYS A 139 -23.38 31.37 -47.45
CA LYS A 139 -23.27 30.82 -48.81
C LYS A 139 -24.51 31.14 -49.64
N ALA A 140 -25.72 31.03 -49.08
CA ALA A 140 -26.95 31.37 -49.78
C ALA A 140 -26.99 32.86 -50.19
N ARG A 141 -26.65 33.76 -49.25
CA ARG A 141 -26.53 35.20 -49.50
C ARG A 141 -25.48 35.54 -50.56
N GLU A 142 -24.33 34.87 -50.52
CA GLU A 142 -23.28 35.05 -51.54
C GLU A 142 -23.74 34.62 -52.93
N ILE A 143 -24.43 33.49 -53.04
CA ILE A 143 -25.00 33.00 -54.30
C ILE A 143 -26.07 33.96 -54.81
N GLU A 144 -26.98 34.40 -53.95
CA GLU A 144 -28.04 35.37 -54.29
C GLU A 144 -27.44 36.70 -54.78
N LYS A 145 -26.40 37.21 -54.09
CA LYS A 145 -25.67 38.41 -54.51
C LYS A 145 -25.02 38.23 -55.88
N LYS A 146 -24.34 37.10 -56.14
CA LYS A 146 -23.74 36.80 -57.45
C LYS A 146 -24.80 36.70 -58.56
N LEU A 147 -25.97 36.12 -58.25
CA LEU A 147 -27.08 36.03 -59.20
C LEU A 147 -27.68 37.41 -59.50
N LEU A 148 -27.84 38.26 -58.48
CA LEU A 148 -28.29 39.64 -58.66
C LEU A 148 -27.28 40.46 -59.47
N GLU A 149 -25.98 40.35 -59.16
CA GLU A 149 -24.92 41.03 -59.89
C GLU A 149 -24.87 40.60 -61.36
N SER A 150 -24.98 39.31 -61.67
CA SER A 150 -25.03 38.80 -63.04
C SER A 150 -26.30 39.25 -63.76
N SER A 151 -27.46 39.16 -63.14
CA SER A 151 -28.73 39.64 -63.71
C SER A 151 -28.70 41.14 -64.02
N LEU A 152 -28.15 41.96 -63.12
CA LEU A 152 -27.98 43.39 -63.34
C LEU A 152 -27.00 43.67 -64.49
N LYS A 153 -25.85 42.99 -64.51
CA LYS A 153 -24.87 43.10 -65.62
C LYS A 153 -25.50 42.72 -66.96
N GLU A 154 -26.27 41.63 -67.00
CA GLU A 154 -26.99 41.20 -68.20
C GLU A 154 -28.01 42.26 -68.66
N LYS A 155 -28.85 42.77 -67.75
CA LYS A 155 -29.83 43.84 -68.05
C LYS A 155 -29.16 45.10 -68.59
N PHE A 156 -28.12 45.60 -67.93
CA PHE A 156 -27.39 46.78 -68.40
C PHE A 156 -26.69 46.52 -69.73
N SER A 157 -26.10 45.34 -69.93
CA SER A 157 -25.47 44.98 -71.20
C SER A 157 -26.48 44.90 -72.36
N ALA A 158 -27.68 44.40 -72.09
CA ALA A 158 -28.77 44.36 -73.06
C ALA A 158 -29.28 45.77 -73.38
N GLU A 159 -29.46 46.63 -72.37
CA GLU A 159 -29.88 48.01 -72.57
C GLU A 159 -28.84 48.82 -73.35
N ILE A 160 -27.55 48.61 -73.09
CA ILE A 160 -26.45 49.22 -73.86
C ILE A 160 -26.51 48.75 -75.32
N LYS A 161 -26.61 47.44 -75.58
CA LYS A 161 -26.72 46.92 -76.96
C LYS A 161 -27.91 47.48 -77.71
N VAL A 162 -29.06 47.61 -77.06
CA VAL A 162 -30.26 48.23 -77.65
C VAL A 162 -30.00 49.71 -77.96
N LYS A 163 -29.38 50.45 -77.04
CA LYS A 163 -29.02 51.86 -77.27
C LYS A 163 -28.00 52.00 -78.41
N GLU A 164 -26.98 51.16 -78.47
CA GLU A 164 -25.97 51.11 -79.54
C GLU A 164 -26.61 50.82 -80.90
N GLU A 165 -27.52 49.85 -80.97
CA GLU A 165 -28.26 49.54 -82.21
C GLU A 165 -29.14 50.72 -82.65
N ILE A 166 -29.82 51.39 -81.72
CA ILE A 166 -30.60 52.61 -82.01
C ILE A 166 -29.70 53.73 -82.53
N ILE A 167 -28.54 53.94 -81.92
CA ILE A 167 -27.56 54.94 -82.38
C ILE A 167 -27.09 54.59 -83.79
N ARG A 168 -26.75 53.32 -84.07
CA ARG A 168 -26.32 52.87 -85.40
C ARG A 168 -27.37 53.16 -86.47
N LEU A 169 -28.64 52.82 -86.21
CA LEU A 169 -29.75 53.11 -87.14
C LEU A 169 -29.93 54.62 -87.37
N LYS A 170 -29.76 55.44 -86.32
CA LYS A 170 -29.81 56.90 -86.45
C LYS A 170 -28.63 57.44 -87.24
N ASP A 171 -27.42 56.93 -87.03
CA ASP A 171 -26.22 57.33 -87.77
C ASP A 171 -26.31 56.94 -89.25
N GLU A 172 -26.82 55.75 -89.56
CA GLU A 172 -27.14 55.31 -90.93
C GLU A 172 -28.16 56.25 -91.60
N GLU A 173 -29.22 56.65 -90.89
CA GLU A 173 -30.22 57.60 -91.40
C GLU A 173 -29.62 58.99 -91.61
N ILE A 174 -28.83 59.50 -90.66
CA ILE A 174 -28.11 60.77 -90.79
C ILE A 174 -27.17 60.72 -92.01
N ALA A 175 -26.48 59.60 -92.23
CA ALA A 175 -25.61 59.41 -93.39
C ALA A 175 -26.42 59.41 -94.70
N ARG A 176 -27.56 58.71 -94.77
CA ARG A 176 -28.48 58.74 -95.92
C ARG A 176 -28.96 60.15 -96.23
N VAL A 177 -29.42 60.89 -95.21
CA VAL A 177 -29.91 62.27 -95.37
C VAL A 177 -28.77 63.22 -95.79
N LYS A 178 -27.56 63.06 -95.24
CA LYS A 178 -26.38 63.82 -95.67
C LYS A 178 -26.00 63.54 -97.12
N ASP A 179 -25.97 62.28 -97.55
CA ASP A 179 -25.71 61.90 -98.94
C ASP A 179 -26.80 62.44 -99.89
N HIS A 180 -28.07 62.32 -99.51
CA HIS A 180 -29.18 62.86 -100.27
C HIS A 180 -29.08 64.39 -100.42
N LYS A 181 -28.74 65.11 -99.34
CA LYS A 181 -28.50 66.55 -99.37
C LYS A 181 -27.30 66.92 -100.25
N ALA A 182 -26.21 66.16 -100.19
CA ALA A 182 -25.04 66.37 -101.05
C ALA A 182 -25.36 66.16 -102.54
N ARG A 183 -26.14 65.12 -102.89
CA ARG A 183 -26.59 64.87 -104.26
C ARG A 183 -27.57 65.94 -104.78
N LEU A 184 -28.42 66.48 -103.91
CA LEU A 184 -29.29 67.60 -104.28
C LEU A 184 -28.50 68.90 -104.45
N SER A 185 -27.46 69.14 -103.64
CA SER A 185 -26.63 70.34 -103.78
C SER A 185 -25.72 70.29 -105.02
N THR A 186 -25.23 69.12 -105.42
CA THR A 186 -24.45 68.99 -106.67
C THR A 186 -25.31 69.14 -107.93
N LYS A 187 -26.61 68.85 -107.86
CA LYS A 187 -27.56 69.08 -108.97
C LYS A 187 -27.99 70.55 -109.12
N MET A 188 -27.73 71.40 -108.13
CA MET A 188 -28.03 72.84 -108.16
C MET A 188 -26.80 73.71 -108.53
N VAL A 189 -25.65 73.10 -108.82
CA VAL A 189 -24.40 73.80 -109.19
C VAL A 189 -23.93 73.42 -110.62
N GLY A 190 -24.82 72.82 -111.42
CA GLY A 190 -24.61 72.54 -112.85
C GLY A 190 -25.65 73.21 -113.71
#